data_AF-A0A819NFQ7-F1
#
_entry.id   AF-A0A819NFQ7-F1
#
_cell.length_a   1.000
_cell.length_b   1.000
_cell.length_c   1.000
_cell.angle_alpha   90.00
_cell.angle_beta   90.00
_cell.angle_gamma   90.00
#
_symmetry.space_group_name_H-M   'P 1'
#
loop_
_entity.id
_entity.type
_entity.pdbx_description
1 polymer ?
#
loop_
_entity_poly.entity_id
_entity_poly.type
_entity_poly.pdbx_seq_one_letter_code
_entity_poly.pdbx_strand_id
1 'polypeptide(L)'
;MAKFQSRITVRRYLQRENFAYVPLVLTIKRIYNKFLETCSVKHHDNPGRPAVATTEKINEITEILATTPINSVRLVSQQVNLSKSVVHRTMRNILKYKPYKMHSTQQLYDEDQDLRVEMCEILTPVLEHNDNDGLIFFSDEASFHVLRLCAISSKQIIGPFFFNNETVTQDLTSLDFYLWGYLETNVYKTPVQALDDLKTRITKEIEIIKKETLRDVFSEIVKRLNFCIEVKGSTFEQYL
;
A
#
# COMPACT_ATOMS: atom_id res chain seq x y z
N MET A 1 -34.21 -21.69 35.61
CA MET A 1 -32.82 -21.62 36.15
C MET A 1 -32.60 -22.81 37.07
N ALA A 2 -31.62 -23.66 36.78
CA ALA A 2 -31.29 -24.81 37.62
C ALA A 2 -30.83 -24.34 39.01
N LYS A 3 -31.54 -24.72 40.07
CA LYS A 3 -31.22 -24.34 41.45
C LYS A 3 -29.97 -25.11 41.90
N PHE A 4 -28.90 -24.40 42.24
CA PHE A 4 -27.76 -24.99 42.94
C PHE A 4 -28.20 -25.32 44.38
N GLN A 5 -28.63 -26.57 44.61
CA GLN A 5 -29.08 -27.00 45.94
C GLN A 5 -27.91 -27.34 46.87
N SER A 6 -26.96 -28.13 46.38
CA SER A 6 -25.76 -28.52 47.14
C SER A 6 -24.68 -29.07 46.22
N ARG A 7 -23.42 -28.79 46.56
CA ARG A 7 -22.21 -29.30 45.89
C ARG A 7 -22.16 -30.84 45.79
N ILE A 8 -22.77 -31.55 46.74
CA ILE A 8 -22.85 -33.02 46.73
C ILE A 8 -23.92 -33.49 45.73
N THR A 9 -25.06 -32.80 45.68
CA THR A 9 -26.16 -33.10 44.75
C THR A 9 -25.73 -32.93 43.30
N VAL A 10 -25.00 -31.84 42.99
CA VAL A 10 -24.45 -31.61 41.65
C VAL A 10 -23.47 -32.72 41.26
N ARG A 11 -22.59 -33.13 42.18
CA ARG A 11 -21.64 -34.22 41.90
C ARG A 11 -22.33 -35.57 41.68
N ARG A 12 -23.33 -35.90 42.49
CA ARG A 12 -24.15 -37.11 42.34
C ARG A 12 -24.95 -37.11 41.04
N TYR A 13 -25.47 -35.95 40.64
CA TYR A 13 -26.16 -35.78 39.36
C TYR A 13 -25.20 -36.06 38.19
N LEU A 14 -24.02 -35.44 38.17
CA LEU A 14 -23.02 -35.67 37.12
C LEU A 14 -22.54 -37.13 37.04
N GLN A 15 -22.52 -37.85 38.17
CA GLN A 15 -22.22 -39.28 38.20
C GLN A 15 -23.36 -40.15 37.64
N ARG A 16 -24.62 -39.79 37.91
CA ARG A 16 -25.79 -40.51 37.40
C ARG A 16 -25.96 -40.33 35.89
N GLU A 17 -25.69 -39.13 35.39
CA GLU A 17 -25.71 -38.80 33.95
C GLU A 17 -24.48 -39.32 33.20
N ASN A 18 -23.59 -40.07 33.86
CA ASN A 18 -22.43 -40.75 33.28
C ASN A 18 -21.46 -39.85 32.50
N PHE A 19 -21.19 -38.64 33.01
CA PHE A 19 -20.17 -37.77 32.43
C PHE A 19 -18.76 -38.35 32.59
N ALA A 20 -17.95 -38.28 31.54
CA ALA A 20 -16.59 -38.82 31.50
C ALA A 20 -15.65 -38.24 32.57
N TYR A 21 -15.90 -37.00 33.02
CA TYR A 21 -15.16 -36.36 34.10
C TYR A 21 -16.11 -35.75 35.12
N VAL A 22 -15.95 -36.15 36.38
CA VAL A 22 -16.70 -35.59 37.50
C VAL A 22 -15.77 -34.69 38.31
N PRO A 23 -15.97 -33.35 38.27
CA PRO A 23 -15.10 -32.41 38.95
C PRO A 23 -15.12 -32.58 40.47
N LEU A 24 -14.01 -32.21 41.11
CA LEU A 24 -13.92 -32.14 42.55
C LEU A 24 -14.94 -31.15 43.12
N VAL A 25 -15.39 -31.43 44.34
CA VAL A 25 -16.36 -30.62 45.08
C VAL A 25 -15.89 -29.16 45.24
N LEU A 26 -14.56 -28.96 45.37
CA LEU A 26 -13.95 -27.64 45.44
C LEU A 26 -14.05 -26.88 44.11
N THR A 27 -13.89 -27.58 42.97
CA THR A 27 -14.03 -27.00 41.63
C THR A 27 -15.45 -26.54 41.38
N ILE A 28 -16.46 -27.34 41.78
CA ILE A 28 -17.88 -26.97 41.69
C ILE A 28 -18.15 -25.70 42.51
N LYS A 29 -17.63 -25.62 43.74
CA LYS A 29 -17.74 -24.41 44.58
C LYS A 29 -17.06 -23.19 43.93
N ARG A 30 -15.85 -23.36 43.38
CA ARG A 30 -15.11 -22.28 42.71
C ARG A 30 -15.85 -21.73 41.50
N ILE A 31 -16.42 -22.62 40.67
CA ILE A 31 -17.20 -22.23 39.49
C ILE A 31 -18.50 -21.53 39.91
N TYR A 32 -19.21 -22.04 40.92
CA TYR A 32 -20.45 -21.45 41.41
C TYR A 32 -20.22 -20.05 42.01
N ASN A 33 -19.19 -19.89 42.86
CA ASN A 33 -18.84 -18.58 43.42
C ASN A 33 -18.45 -17.58 42.31
N LYS A 34 -17.62 -18.02 41.36
CA LYS A 34 -17.25 -17.20 40.19
C LYS A 34 -18.47 -16.75 39.38
N PHE A 35 -19.45 -17.64 39.21
CA PHE A 35 -20.70 -17.32 38.54
C PHE A 35 -21.57 -16.35 39.36
N LEU A 36 -21.63 -16.47 40.68
CA LEU A 36 -22.34 -15.50 41.53
C LEU A 36 -21.70 -14.11 41.50
N GLU A 37 -20.38 -14.05 41.44
CA GLU A 37 -19.64 -12.78 41.45
C GLU A 37 -19.64 -12.07 40.08
N THR A 38 -19.57 -12.83 38.98
CA THR A 38 -19.37 -12.25 37.63
C THR A 38 -20.46 -12.59 36.62
N CYS A 39 -21.49 -13.32 37.02
CA CYS A 39 -22.53 -13.88 36.15
C CYS A 39 -21.96 -14.72 34.98
N SER A 40 -20.71 -15.16 35.07
CA SER A 40 -19.98 -15.82 34.00
C SER A 40 -19.06 -16.92 34.53
N VAL A 41 -18.88 -17.97 33.74
CA VAL A 41 -17.92 -19.06 34.03
C VAL A 41 -16.62 -18.89 33.22
N LYS A 42 -16.57 -17.97 32.24
CA LYS A 42 -15.42 -17.73 31.36
C LYS A 42 -14.17 -17.38 32.16
N HIS A 43 -13.00 -17.87 31.75
CA HIS A 43 -11.72 -17.52 32.38
C HIS A 43 -11.52 -16.01 32.44
N HIS A 44 -10.90 -15.53 33.52
CA HIS A 44 -10.45 -14.14 33.60
C HIS A 44 -9.23 -13.97 32.71
N ASP A 45 -9.06 -12.77 32.18
CA ASP A 45 -7.85 -12.38 31.51
C ASP A 45 -6.72 -12.36 32.55
N ASN A 46 -5.88 -13.39 32.50
CA ASN A 46 -4.69 -13.43 33.33
C ASN A 46 -3.63 -12.53 32.69
N PRO A 47 -2.92 -11.69 33.46
CA PRO A 47 -1.74 -11.01 32.95
C PRO A 47 -0.78 -12.08 32.44
N GLY A 48 -0.56 -12.09 31.13
CA GLY A 48 0.32 -13.06 30.47
C GLY A 48 1.78 -12.87 30.87
N ARG A 49 2.68 -13.58 30.20
CA ARG A 49 4.13 -13.38 30.39
C ARG A 49 4.49 -11.90 30.15
N PRO A 50 5.25 -11.24 31.04
CA PRO A 50 5.66 -9.87 30.84
C PRO A 50 6.45 -9.70 29.54
N ALA A 51 6.20 -8.60 28.83
CA ALA A 51 6.85 -8.30 27.57
C ALA A 51 8.34 -8.00 27.80
N VAL A 52 9.21 -8.61 26.99
CA VAL A 52 10.66 -8.36 27.02
C VAL A 52 11.02 -6.99 26.44
N ALA A 53 10.20 -6.47 25.53
CA ALA A 53 10.35 -5.12 25.00
C ALA A 53 9.66 -4.12 25.94
N THR A 54 10.42 -3.53 26.84
CA THR A 54 9.98 -2.40 27.67
C THR A 54 9.71 -1.17 26.80
N THR A 55 8.87 -0.24 27.29
CA THR A 55 8.58 1.04 26.63
C THR A 55 9.84 1.81 26.24
N GLU A 56 10.85 1.84 27.11
CA GLU A 56 12.16 2.45 26.84
C GLU A 56 12.83 1.85 25.60
N LYS A 57 12.86 0.52 25.49
CA LYS A 57 13.45 -0.18 24.35
C LYS A 57 12.65 -0.01 23.07
N ILE A 58 11.34 0.20 23.16
CA ILE A 58 10.48 0.53 22.01
C ILE A 58 10.83 1.93 21.50
N ASN A 59 11.03 2.89 22.39
CA ASN A 59 11.43 4.25 22.02
C ASN A 59 12.82 4.28 21.38
N GLU A 60 13.78 3.54 21.95
CA GLU A 60 15.13 3.38 21.40
C GLU A 60 15.10 2.82 19.96
N ILE A 61 14.29 1.77 19.72
CA ILE A 61 14.08 1.24 18.36
C ILE A 61 13.49 2.32 17.43
N THR A 62 12.57 3.13 17.93
CA THR A 62 11.89 4.16 17.14
C THR A 62 12.85 5.28 16.75
N GLU A 63 13.72 5.72 17.67
CA GLU A 63 14.76 6.74 17.40
C GLU A 63 15.81 6.26 16.39
N ILE A 64 16.26 5.00 16.52
CA ILE A 64 17.20 4.39 15.57
C ILE A 64 16.60 4.35 14.16
N LEU A 65 15.32 3.96 14.04
CA LEU A 65 14.65 3.88 12.75
C LEU A 65 14.33 5.26 12.16
N ALA A 66 14.10 6.27 13.01
CA ALA A 66 13.91 7.65 12.56
C ALA A 66 15.20 8.28 12.03
N THR A 67 16.35 7.97 12.63
CA THR A 67 17.65 8.47 12.19
C THR A 67 18.18 7.74 10.95
N THR A 68 17.98 6.42 10.87
CA THR A 68 18.53 5.59 9.80
C THR A 68 17.55 4.50 9.37
N PRO A 69 16.60 4.81 8.46
CA PRO A 69 15.49 3.93 8.11
C PRO A 69 15.91 2.69 7.30
N ILE A 70 17.13 2.67 6.76
CA ILE A 70 17.67 1.58 5.93
C ILE A 70 18.26 0.45 6.79
N ASN A 71 18.36 0.64 8.11
CA ASN A 71 19.02 -0.31 9.00
C ASN A 71 18.33 -1.68 9.00
N SER A 72 19.15 -2.72 8.83
CA SER A 72 18.66 -4.09 8.95
C SER A 72 18.18 -4.38 10.38
N VAL A 73 17.16 -5.22 10.53
CA VAL A 73 16.67 -5.69 11.85
C VAL A 73 17.80 -6.29 12.69
N ARG A 74 18.83 -6.88 12.05
CA ARG A 74 20.00 -7.44 12.73
C ARG A 74 20.87 -6.34 13.36
N LEU A 75 21.05 -5.22 12.66
CA LEU A 75 21.82 -4.09 13.16
C LEU A 75 21.09 -3.40 14.33
N VAL A 76 19.77 -3.18 14.19
CA VAL A 76 18.93 -2.64 15.28
C VAL A 76 18.95 -3.57 16.51
N SER A 77 18.93 -4.88 16.28
CA SER A 77 19.05 -5.89 17.34
C SER A 77 20.38 -5.80 18.11
N GLN A 78 21.49 -5.52 17.41
CA GLN A 78 22.80 -5.32 18.04
C GLN A 78 22.87 -4.02 18.84
N GLN A 79 22.30 -2.93 18.33
CA GLN A 79 22.28 -1.63 19.01
C GLN A 79 21.44 -1.66 20.30
N VAL A 80 20.23 -2.22 20.22
CA VAL A 80 19.25 -2.22 21.32
C VAL A 80 19.50 -3.37 22.33
N ASN A 81 20.41 -4.29 22.00
CA ASN A 81 20.71 -5.52 22.73
C ASN A 81 19.47 -6.40 22.99
N LEU A 82 18.66 -6.59 21.94
CA LEU A 82 17.49 -7.46 21.94
C LEU A 82 17.63 -8.51 20.86
N SER A 83 17.02 -9.68 21.03
CA SER A 83 16.99 -10.68 19.96
C SER A 83 16.30 -10.13 18.69
N LYS A 84 16.80 -10.50 17.51
CA LYS A 84 16.22 -10.13 16.21
C LYS A 84 14.71 -10.39 16.14
N SER A 85 14.24 -11.49 16.72
CA SER A 85 12.81 -11.86 16.75
C SER A 85 11.96 -10.95 17.62
N VAL A 86 12.52 -10.37 18.69
CA VAL A 86 11.82 -9.36 19.50
C VAL A 86 11.74 -8.05 18.72
N VAL A 87 12.87 -7.57 18.17
CA VAL A 87 12.89 -6.33 17.37
C VAL A 87 11.92 -6.42 16.19
N HIS A 88 11.95 -7.52 15.43
CA HIS A 88 11.02 -7.73 14.31
C HIS A 88 9.56 -7.71 14.74
N ARG A 89 9.22 -8.35 15.87
CA ARG A 89 7.85 -8.33 16.41
C ARG A 89 7.46 -6.93 16.89
N THR A 90 8.35 -6.19 17.53
CA THR A 90 8.11 -4.80 17.93
C THR A 90 7.82 -3.94 16.70
N MET A 91 8.66 -4.03 15.67
CA MET A 91 8.47 -3.29 14.41
C MET A 91 7.13 -3.64 13.73
N ARG A 92 6.79 -4.93 13.58
CA ARG A 92 5.58 -5.37 12.89
C ARG A 92 4.29 -5.22 13.71
N ASN A 93 4.32 -5.60 14.99
CA ASN A 93 3.11 -5.75 15.79
C ASN A 93 2.80 -4.51 16.62
N ILE A 94 3.82 -3.80 17.11
CA ILE A 94 3.66 -2.63 17.98
C ILE A 94 3.74 -1.36 17.14
N LEU A 95 4.86 -1.12 16.45
CA LEU A 95 5.08 0.08 15.62
C LEU A 95 4.35 0.03 14.28
N LYS A 96 3.82 -1.14 13.90
CA LYS A 96 3.09 -1.36 12.63
C LYS A 96 3.87 -0.98 11.37
N TYR A 97 5.20 -0.97 11.42
CA TYR A 97 6.01 -0.74 10.23
C TYR A 97 5.82 -1.85 9.21
N LYS A 98 5.72 -1.44 7.94
CA LYS A 98 5.66 -2.32 6.78
C LYS A 98 6.98 -2.22 6.03
N PRO A 99 7.51 -3.35 5.50
CA PRO A 99 8.65 -3.29 4.61
C PRO A 99 8.33 -2.37 3.43
N TYR A 100 9.17 -1.37 3.20
CA TYR A 100 9.11 -0.56 1.99
C TYR A 100 9.66 -1.39 0.83
N LYS A 101 8.94 -1.43 -0.30
CA LYS A 101 9.43 -2.02 -1.54
C LYS A 101 10.12 -0.91 -2.32
N MET A 102 11.41 -1.08 -2.60
CA MET A 102 12.18 -0.11 -3.38
C MET A 102 11.67 -0.14 -4.82
N HIS A 103 11.27 1.02 -5.34
CA HIS A 103 11.00 1.23 -6.75
C HIS A 103 12.28 1.78 -7.38
N SER A 104 12.65 1.27 -8.55
CA SER A 104 13.79 1.78 -9.30
C SER A 104 13.33 2.96 -10.13
N THR A 105 13.65 4.17 -9.70
CA THR A 105 13.37 5.40 -10.46
C THR A 105 14.58 5.77 -11.31
N GLN A 106 14.34 6.52 -12.40
CA GLN A 106 15.43 7.21 -13.09
C GLN A 106 16.16 8.14 -12.12
N GLN A 107 17.48 8.26 -12.30
CA GLN A 107 18.30 9.19 -11.55
C GLN A 107 18.00 10.61 -12.05
N LEU A 108 17.56 11.48 -11.14
CA LEU A 108 17.30 12.88 -11.41
C LEU A 108 18.52 13.71 -10.98
N TYR A 109 19.01 14.59 -11.85
CA TYR A 109 20.06 15.56 -11.50
C TYR A 109 19.42 16.89 -11.04
N ASP A 110 20.20 17.71 -10.33
CA ASP A 110 19.70 19.01 -9.84
C ASP A 110 19.28 19.94 -11.00
N GLU A 111 19.95 19.84 -12.16
CA GLU A 111 19.62 20.59 -13.37
C GLU A 111 18.25 20.20 -13.96
N ASP A 112 17.82 18.95 -13.75
CA ASP A 112 16.54 18.44 -14.25
C ASP A 112 15.35 18.93 -13.39
N GLN A 113 15.59 19.30 -12.13
CA GLN A 113 14.54 19.72 -11.20
C GLN A 113 13.86 21.01 -11.68
N ASP A 114 14.66 22.01 -12.08
CA ASP A 114 14.15 23.29 -12.57
C ASP A 114 13.37 23.11 -13.88
N LEU A 115 13.88 22.27 -14.80
CA LEU A 115 13.20 21.92 -16.05
C LEU A 115 11.85 21.23 -15.81
N ARG A 116 11.78 20.36 -14.79
CA ARG A 116 10.54 19.70 -14.40
C ARG A 116 9.52 20.67 -13.83
N VAL A 117 9.94 21.62 -12.99
CA VAL A 117 9.05 22.64 -12.44
C VAL A 117 8.50 23.54 -13.54
N GLU A 118 9.37 24.05 -14.42
CA GLU A 118 8.97 24.88 -15.56
C GLU A 118 7.94 24.15 -16.45
N MET A 119 8.20 22.87 -16.75
CA MET A 119 7.27 22.04 -17.51
C MET A 119 5.92 21.89 -16.80
N CYS A 120 5.92 21.66 -15.48
CA CYS A 120 4.68 21.51 -14.71
C CYS A 120 3.88 22.80 -14.69
N GLU A 121 4.52 23.95 -14.46
CA GLU A 121 3.88 25.26 -14.44
C GLU A 121 3.26 25.62 -15.81
N ILE A 122 3.87 25.20 -16.91
CA ILE A 122 3.31 25.36 -18.26
C ILE A 122 2.11 24.44 -18.50
N LEU A 123 2.17 23.19 -18.03
CA LEU A 123 1.16 22.16 -18.33
C LEU A 123 -0.08 22.21 -17.42
N THR A 124 0.07 22.58 -16.15
CA THR A 124 -1.04 22.69 -15.18
C THR A 124 -2.21 23.52 -15.72
N PRO A 125 -2.02 24.78 -16.19
CA PRO A 125 -3.13 25.56 -16.69
C PRO A 125 -3.75 24.90 -17.94
N VAL A 126 -2.97 24.31 -18.83
CA VAL A 126 -3.49 23.64 -20.05
C VAL A 126 -4.42 22.47 -19.69
N LEU A 127 -4.12 21.74 -18.62
CA LEU A 127 -4.92 20.59 -18.18
C LEU A 127 -6.13 20.97 -17.33
N GLU A 128 -6.09 22.11 -16.64
CA GLU A 128 -7.21 22.62 -15.84
C GLU A 128 -8.30 23.30 -16.68
N HIS A 129 -8.00 23.72 -17.91
CA HIS A 129 -9.00 24.26 -18.83
C HIS A 129 -9.91 23.13 -19.34
N ASN A 130 -11.13 23.07 -18.79
CA ASN A 130 -12.16 22.04 -18.94
C ASN A 130 -12.69 21.77 -20.38
N ASP A 131 -12.19 22.46 -21.40
CA ASP A 131 -12.60 22.26 -22.80
C ASP A 131 -11.70 21.28 -23.59
N ASN A 132 -10.69 20.69 -22.94
CA ASN A 132 -9.89 19.64 -23.54
C ASN A 132 -10.69 18.33 -23.60
N ASP A 133 -11.37 18.14 -24.73
CA ASP A 133 -12.17 16.97 -25.18
C ASP A 133 -11.33 15.67 -25.30
N GLY A 134 -10.65 15.28 -24.21
CA GLY A 134 -9.72 14.16 -24.19
C GLY A 134 -8.40 14.44 -24.92
N LEU A 135 -7.93 15.68 -24.91
CA LEU A 135 -6.63 16.03 -25.48
C LEU A 135 -5.53 15.61 -24.49
N ILE A 136 -4.77 14.55 -24.80
CA ILE A 136 -3.56 14.21 -24.03
C ILE A 136 -2.36 14.10 -24.94
N PHE A 137 -1.28 14.73 -24.49
CA PHE A 137 0.04 14.67 -25.05
C PHE A 137 0.80 13.55 -24.35
N PHE A 138 1.27 12.55 -25.08
CA PHE A 138 2.28 11.64 -24.54
C PHE A 138 3.33 11.31 -25.59
N SER A 139 4.57 11.14 -25.11
CA SER A 139 5.65 10.54 -25.86
C SER A 139 6.12 9.30 -25.10
N ASP A 140 6.25 8.18 -25.77
CA ASP A 140 7.16 7.10 -25.39
C ASP A 140 8.25 6.97 -26.47
N GLU A 141 9.35 6.28 -26.13
CA GLU A 141 10.59 6.21 -26.93
C GLU A 141 10.36 5.99 -28.44
N ALA A 142 10.58 7.02 -29.24
CA ALA A 142 10.96 6.84 -30.64
C ALA A 142 12.49 6.97 -30.72
N SER A 143 13.16 5.95 -31.26
CA SER A 143 14.62 5.80 -31.37
C SER A 143 15.33 6.83 -32.29
N PHE A 144 14.79 8.05 -32.41
CA PHE A 144 15.35 9.16 -33.15
C PHE A 144 15.28 10.41 -32.27
N HIS A 145 16.44 10.99 -31.97
CA HIS A 145 16.68 12.15 -31.08
C HIS A 145 15.94 13.47 -31.43
N VAL A 146 14.84 13.45 -32.19
CA VAL A 146 14.23 14.65 -32.80
C VAL A 146 12.69 14.68 -32.77
N LEU A 147 11.99 13.68 -32.21
CA LEU A 147 10.53 13.65 -32.15
C LEU A 147 10.06 13.64 -30.69
N ARG A 148 9.42 14.72 -30.23
CA ARG A 148 9.15 14.91 -28.79
C ARG A 148 7.71 14.87 -28.30
N LEU A 149 6.67 14.99 -29.14
CA LEU A 149 5.28 14.79 -28.68
C LEU A 149 4.35 14.45 -29.85
N CYS A 150 3.38 13.56 -29.62
CA CYS A 150 2.15 13.43 -30.42
C CYS A 150 0.94 13.62 -29.50
N ALA A 151 -0.09 14.33 -29.98
CA ALA A 151 -1.35 14.51 -29.26
C ALA A 151 -2.42 13.60 -29.85
N ILE A 152 -3.17 12.93 -28.99
CA ILE A 152 -4.36 12.17 -29.39
C ILE A 152 -5.58 12.90 -28.84
N SER A 153 -6.51 13.21 -29.74
CA SER A 153 -7.85 13.70 -29.42
C SER A 153 -8.85 12.56 -29.62
N SER A 154 -10.05 12.68 -29.05
CA SER A 154 -11.17 11.76 -29.31
C SER A 154 -11.63 11.67 -30.78
N LYS A 155 -11.01 12.42 -31.70
CA LYS A 155 -11.34 12.46 -33.15
C LYS A 155 -10.15 12.33 -34.12
N GLN A 156 -8.91 12.70 -33.76
CA GLN A 156 -7.73 12.52 -34.63
C GLN A 156 -6.39 12.61 -33.87
N ILE A 157 -5.29 12.23 -34.55
CA ILE A 157 -3.90 12.48 -34.14
C ILE A 157 -3.51 13.90 -34.57
N ILE A 158 -2.97 14.70 -33.65
CA ILE A 158 -2.41 16.03 -33.93
C ILE A 158 -0.88 15.95 -33.75
N GLY A 159 -0.18 16.34 -34.83
CA GLY A 159 1.27 16.24 -35.01
C GLY A 159 2.12 17.17 -34.13
N PRO A 160 3.46 17.21 -34.34
CA PRO A 160 4.41 17.28 -33.24
C PRO A 160 4.72 18.67 -32.69
N PHE A 161 4.94 18.72 -31.38
CA PHE A 161 5.42 19.88 -30.65
C PHE A 161 6.89 19.70 -30.29
N PHE A 162 7.69 20.74 -30.48
CA PHE A 162 9.14 20.72 -30.29
C PHE A 162 9.49 21.42 -28.97
N PHE A 163 10.05 20.68 -28.03
CA PHE A 163 10.68 21.23 -26.82
C PHE A 163 12.19 21.04 -26.92
N ASN A 164 12.96 22.06 -26.60
CA ASN A 164 14.40 22.10 -26.85
C ASN A 164 15.24 21.20 -25.94
N ASN A 165 14.73 20.79 -24.76
CA ASN A 165 15.54 20.12 -23.74
C ASN A 165 15.09 18.68 -23.46
N GLU A 166 16.05 17.80 -23.13
CA GLU A 166 15.84 16.41 -22.69
C GLU A 166 15.07 16.37 -21.38
N THR A 167 13.75 16.46 -21.47
CA THR A 167 12.90 16.39 -20.28
C THR A 167 12.81 14.93 -19.81
N VAL A 168 13.33 14.68 -18.62
CA VAL A 168 13.17 13.44 -17.87
C VAL A 168 11.72 13.37 -17.37
N THR A 169 10.83 12.75 -18.15
CA THR A 169 9.36 12.78 -17.95
C THR A 169 8.77 11.47 -17.41
N GLN A 170 9.60 10.53 -16.95
CA GLN A 170 9.12 9.18 -16.63
C GLN A 170 8.02 9.16 -15.55
N ASP A 171 8.02 10.10 -14.61
CA ASP A 171 7.00 10.16 -13.54
C ASP A 171 5.70 10.90 -13.95
N LEU A 172 5.76 11.66 -15.06
CA LEU A 172 4.72 12.63 -15.47
C LEU A 172 3.86 12.12 -16.64
N THR A 173 4.20 10.96 -17.20
CA THR A 173 3.55 10.40 -18.39
C THR A 173 2.43 9.45 -17.95
N SER A 174 1.16 9.75 -18.25
CA SER A 174 0.03 8.91 -17.81
C SER A 174 -0.04 7.55 -18.50
N LEU A 175 0.69 7.37 -19.60
CA LEU A 175 0.86 6.07 -20.25
C LEU A 175 1.51 5.07 -19.29
N ASP A 176 2.60 5.46 -18.63
CA ASP A 176 3.37 4.59 -17.73
C ASP A 176 2.63 4.30 -16.43
N PHE A 177 1.92 5.28 -15.87
CA PHE A 177 1.18 5.08 -14.63
C PHE A 177 -0.07 4.18 -14.79
N TYR A 178 -0.80 4.33 -15.89
CA TYR A 178 -2.12 3.71 -16.03
C TYR A 178 -2.22 2.77 -17.22
N LEU A 179 -1.93 3.25 -18.43
CA LEU A 179 -2.24 2.51 -19.65
C LEU A 179 -1.38 1.25 -19.77
N TRP A 180 -0.07 1.34 -19.53
CA TRP A 180 0.82 0.18 -19.62
C TRP A 180 0.48 -0.89 -18.58
N GLY A 181 0.27 -0.52 -17.32
CA GLY A 181 -0.16 -1.47 -16.29
C GLY A 181 -1.52 -2.12 -16.59
N TYR A 182 -2.47 -1.35 -17.13
CA TYR A 182 -3.79 -1.84 -17.56
C TYR A 182 -3.67 -2.81 -18.74
N LEU A 183 -2.93 -2.43 -19.78
CA LEU A 183 -2.72 -3.24 -20.98
C LEU A 183 -1.94 -4.51 -20.64
N GLU A 184 -0.86 -4.42 -19.85
CA GLU A 184 -0.11 -5.61 -19.44
C GLU A 184 -1.01 -6.60 -18.70
N THR A 185 -1.80 -6.10 -17.76
CA THR A 185 -2.70 -6.95 -16.96
C THR A 185 -3.79 -7.60 -17.80
N ASN A 186 -4.32 -6.92 -18.83
CA ASN A 186 -5.47 -7.40 -19.61
C ASN A 186 -5.07 -8.16 -20.88
N VAL A 187 -4.09 -7.67 -21.63
CA VAL A 187 -3.62 -8.25 -22.89
C VAL A 187 -2.88 -9.58 -22.64
N TYR A 188 -2.09 -9.66 -21.57
CA TYR A 188 -1.33 -10.86 -21.21
C TYR A 188 -2.06 -11.82 -20.26
N LYS A 189 -3.37 -11.64 -19.98
CA LYS A 189 -4.16 -12.65 -19.21
C LYS A 189 -4.12 -14.03 -19.86
N THR A 190 -4.02 -14.06 -21.19
CA THR A 190 -3.89 -15.27 -21.97
C THR A 190 -2.63 -15.17 -22.84
N PRO A 191 -1.90 -16.27 -23.04
CA PRO A 191 -0.65 -16.24 -23.80
C PRO A 191 -0.92 -15.78 -25.24
N VAL A 192 -0.21 -14.73 -25.65
CA VAL A 192 -0.30 -14.15 -26.98
C VAL A 192 0.48 -15.02 -27.96
N GLN A 193 -0.16 -15.44 -29.05
CA GLN A 193 0.41 -16.43 -29.97
C GLN A 193 1.04 -15.80 -31.22
N ALA A 194 0.66 -14.56 -31.59
CA ALA A 194 1.14 -13.86 -32.78
C ALA A 194 1.08 -12.34 -32.63
N LEU A 195 1.85 -11.60 -33.44
CA LEU A 195 1.88 -10.13 -33.44
C LEU A 195 0.51 -9.52 -33.79
N ASP A 196 -0.22 -10.12 -34.74
CA ASP A 196 -1.54 -9.60 -35.13
C ASP A 196 -2.58 -9.80 -34.04
N ASP A 197 -2.52 -10.92 -33.32
CA ASP A 197 -3.34 -11.19 -32.12
C ASP A 197 -3.05 -10.15 -31.02
N LEU A 198 -1.77 -9.79 -30.82
CA LEU A 198 -1.39 -8.72 -29.90
C LEU A 198 -2.04 -7.38 -30.27
N LYS A 199 -1.93 -6.98 -31.54
CA LYS A 199 -2.50 -5.73 -32.06
C LYS A 199 -4.02 -5.70 -31.86
N THR A 200 -4.72 -6.76 -32.27
CA THR A 200 -6.17 -6.84 -32.13
C THR A 200 -6.62 -6.76 -30.67
N ARG A 201 -5.89 -7.40 -29.75
CA ARG A 201 -6.20 -7.33 -28.31
C ARG A 201 -5.99 -5.93 -27.75
N ILE A 202 -4.88 -5.27 -28.07
CA ILE A 202 -4.61 -3.90 -27.63
C ILE A 202 -5.71 -2.96 -28.13
N THR A 203 -6.08 -3.03 -29.42
CA THR A 203 -7.15 -2.19 -29.98
C THR A 203 -8.48 -2.42 -29.27
N LYS A 204 -8.86 -3.68 -29.03
CA LYS A 204 -10.10 -4.02 -28.34
C LYS A 204 -10.12 -3.52 -26.89
N GLU A 205 -9.02 -3.66 -26.15
CA GLU A 205 -8.92 -3.18 -24.77
C GLU A 205 -8.97 -1.65 -24.70
N ILE A 206 -8.35 -0.95 -25.67
CA ILE A 206 -8.44 0.52 -25.76
C ILE A 206 -9.88 0.97 -26.04
N GLU A 207 -10.62 0.30 -26.92
CA GLU A 207 -12.03 0.60 -27.20
C GLU A 207 -12.95 0.41 -25.98
N ILE A 208 -12.56 -0.45 -25.03
CA ILE A 208 -13.30 -0.70 -23.79
C ILE A 208 -13.10 0.43 -22.76
N ILE A 209 -12.00 1.19 -22.84
CA ILE A 209 -11.70 2.26 -21.88
C ILE A 209 -12.77 3.35 -21.99
N LYS A 210 -13.49 3.56 -20.90
CA LYS A 210 -14.58 4.54 -20.85
C LYS A 210 -14.06 5.95 -20.60
N LYS A 211 -14.85 6.95 -21.01
CA LYS A 211 -14.55 8.37 -20.81
C LYS A 211 -14.42 8.74 -19.33
N GLU A 212 -15.17 8.10 -18.44
CA GLU A 212 -15.08 8.35 -17.00
C GLU A 212 -13.70 7.96 -16.46
N THR A 213 -13.19 6.80 -16.88
CA THR A 213 -11.86 6.32 -16.47
C THR A 213 -10.76 7.25 -16.96
N LEU A 214 -10.88 7.80 -18.18
CA LEU A 214 -9.95 8.81 -18.66
C LEU A 214 -9.97 10.05 -17.78
N ARG A 215 -11.15 10.54 -17.35
CA ARG A 215 -11.26 11.70 -16.43
C ARG A 215 -10.56 11.45 -15.10
N ASP A 216 -10.69 10.25 -14.53
CA ASP A 216 -10.01 9.91 -13.28
C ASP A 216 -8.49 9.94 -13.47
N VAL A 217 -7.98 9.38 -14.57
CA VAL A 217 -6.55 9.42 -14.93
C VAL A 217 -6.07 10.86 -15.10
N PHE A 218 -6.83 11.72 -15.78
CA PHE A 218 -6.50 13.14 -15.90
C PHE A 218 -6.44 13.86 -14.56
N SER A 219 -7.41 13.60 -13.68
CA SER A 219 -7.42 14.19 -12.34
C SER A 219 -6.16 13.82 -11.55
N GLU A 220 -5.64 12.62 -11.78
CA GLU A 220 -4.44 12.12 -11.13
C GLU A 220 -3.16 12.75 -11.71
N ILE A 221 -3.11 13.01 -13.02
CA ILE A 221 -2.01 13.75 -13.66
C ILE A 221 -1.90 15.17 -13.08
N VAL A 222 -3.02 15.89 -12.97
CA VAL A 222 -3.02 17.26 -12.44
C VAL A 222 -2.52 17.27 -11.00
N LYS A 223 -2.95 16.31 -10.17
CA LYS A 223 -2.41 16.17 -8.81
C LYS A 223 -0.89 15.95 -8.83
N ARG A 224 -0.39 15.06 -9.69
CA ARG A 224 1.05 14.77 -9.81
C ARG A 224 1.87 15.99 -10.25
N LEU A 225 1.37 16.79 -11.20
CA LEU A 225 2.02 18.03 -11.62
C LEU A 225 2.09 19.04 -10.47
N ASN A 226 0.99 19.22 -9.74
CA ASN A 226 0.95 20.09 -8.58
C ASN A 226 1.91 19.62 -7.47
N PHE A 227 1.96 18.31 -7.19
CA PHE A 227 2.94 17.75 -6.27
C PHE A 227 4.38 17.97 -6.74
N CYS A 228 4.68 17.80 -8.03
CA CYS A 228 5.99 18.06 -8.61
C CYS A 228 6.44 19.51 -8.35
N ILE A 229 5.53 20.49 -8.48
CA ILE A 229 5.78 21.90 -8.17
C ILE A 229 6.03 22.08 -6.66
N GLU A 230 5.20 21.49 -5.80
CA GLU A 230 5.36 21.58 -4.34
C GLU A 230 6.71 21.04 -3.86
N VAL A 231 7.19 19.94 -4.45
CA VAL A 231 8.49 19.35 -4.13
C VAL A 231 9.65 19.93 -4.95
N LYS A 232 9.42 21.03 -5.68
CA LYS A 232 10.43 21.73 -6.50
C LYS A 232 11.15 20.79 -7.49
N GLY A 233 10.40 19.94 -8.18
CA GLY A 233 10.94 19.05 -9.21
C GLY A 233 11.63 17.79 -8.68
N SER A 234 11.74 17.61 -7.35
CA SER A 234 12.27 16.39 -6.75
C SER A 234 11.39 15.16 -7.00
N THR A 235 11.92 13.96 -6.80
CA THR A 235 11.13 12.71 -6.90
C THR A 235 10.08 12.62 -5.80
N PHE A 236 8.82 12.36 -6.15
CA PHE A 236 7.70 12.30 -5.20
C PHE A 236 6.94 10.97 -5.19
N GLU A 237 7.46 9.91 -5.83
CA GLU A 237 6.83 8.58 -5.81
C GLU A 237 6.62 8.01 -4.39
N GLN A 238 7.38 8.47 -3.40
CA GLN A 238 7.26 8.03 -2.01
C GLN A 238 6.05 8.65 -1.27
N TYR A 239 5.43 9.68 -1.85
CA TYR A 239 4.34 10.46 -1.25
C TYR A 239 2.96 10.21 -1.90
N LEU A 240 2.93 9.40 -2.97
CA LEU A 240 1.72 8.93 -3.65
C LEU A 240 1.33 7.51 -3.17
#